data_AF-A0A3T0T6L6-F1
#
_entry.id   AF-A0A3T0T6L6-F1
#
_cell.length_a   1.000
_cell.length_b   1.000
_cell.length_c   1.000
_cell.angle_alpha   90.00
_cell.angle_beta   90.00
_cell.angle_gamma   90.00
#
_symmetry.space_group_name_H-M   'P 1'
#
loop_
_entity.id
_entity.type
_entity.pdbx_description
1 polymer ?
#
loop_
_entity_poly.entity_id
_entity_poly.type
_entity_poly.pdbx_seq_one_letter_code
_entity_poly.pdbx_strand_id
1 'polypeptide(L)'
;MRRRREARRHRVGGDEEGDGHGVPGRGRDAVHHGHAHSRPSSRDRTCVRIRPSVGRPHRHRHRRALARRRPRCARIGPVDAERVLGDGRADGVWCRLGEPLTVAQIARGGPAWLCLDAQHGAFDDAAVLATMRALATVSERPPVAVRVAGLSDPLIGRALDAGADVVVVPMIESVEDAAAAVRAAHYPPLGRRSWGPMTDLWGAAPPSAAEARPALWLMIETQTGLDAVEEILAVPGVAGVFVGPFDLAIGLGRELPDLLAADGPEDPLPRIAAAARNAGLVAGAYAGDQERARQLRALGFPRVAVATDQSLIALGTAAALGAVADGSGC
;
A
#
# COMPACT_ATOMS: atom_id res chain seq x y z
N MET A 1 -11.21 65.19 -36.25
CA MET A 1 -11.12 64.18 -37.34
C MET A 1 -11.74 62.87 -36.86
N ARG A 2 -12.75 62.40 -37.59
CA ARG A 2 -13.46 61.12 -37.40
C ARG A 2 -12.50 59.92 -37.45
N ARG A 3 -12.76 58.85 -36.66
CA ARG A 3 -13.32 57.58 -37.19
C ARG A 3 -13.57 56.55 -36.08
N ARG A 4 -14.82 56.09 -36.02
CA ARG A 4 -15.30 54.80 -35.49
C ARG A 4 -14.82 53.64 -36.37
N ARG A 5 -14.73 52.43 -35.81
CA ARG A 5 -14.99 51.09 -36.41
C ARG A 5 -14.58 50.01 -35.41
N GLU A 6 -15.14 48.81 -35.33
CA GLU A 6 -16.44 48.20 -35.65
C GLU A 6 -16.32 46.80 -35.03
N ALA A 7 -17.31 46.34 -34.27
CA ALA A 7 -17.38 44.96 -33.81
C ALA A 7 -17.82 44.06 -34.97
N ARG A 8 -17.13 42.93 -35.19
CA ARG A 8 -17.58 41.84 -36.06
C ARG A 8 -17.79 40.58 -35.25
N ARG A 9 -19.02 40.08 -35.36
CA ARG A 9 -19.51 38.77 -34.95
C ARG A 9 -18.99 37.71 -35.92
N HIS A 10 -18.59 36.54 -35.42
CA HIS A 10 -18.53 35.32 -36.22
C HIS A 10 -19.48 34.26 -35.65
N ARG A 11 -20.31 33.73 -36.55
CA ARG A 11 -21.28 32.65 -36.35
C ARG A 11 -20.56 31.30 -36.37
N VAL A 12 -21.07 30.41 -35.54
CA VAL A 12 -20.88 28.96 -35.51
C VAL A 12 -21.67 28.31 -36.66
N GLY A 13 -21.12 27.27 -37.27
CA GLY A 13 -21.85 26.36 -38.15
C GLY A 13 -20.95 25.24 -38.67
N GLY A 14 -21.43 23.99 -38.54
CA GLY A 14 -20.93 22.83 -39.30
C GLY A 14 -20.75 21.57 -38.46
N ASP A 15 -21.86 20.89 -38.14
CA ASP A 15 -21.87 19.51 -37.66
C ASP A 15 -21.72 18.54 -38.85
N GLU A 16 -20.84 17.56 -38.74
CA GLU A 16 -20.70 16.42 -39.66
C GLU A 16 -21.31 15.17 -39.02
N GLU A 17 -22.42 14.67 -39.56
CA GLU A 17 -22.92 13.30 -39.29
C GLU A 17 -23.05 12.54 -40.63
N GLY A 18 -22.32 11.43 -40.70
CA GLY A 18 -22.29 10.51 -41.82
C GLY A 18 -23.18 9.28 -41.59
N ASP A 19 -23.89 8.94 -42.67
CA ASP A 19 -24.57 7.70 -43.06
C ASP A 19 -24.51 6.46 -42.14
N GLY A 20 -25.70 6.00 -41.76
CA GLY A 20 -25.94 4.66 -41.22
C GLY A 20 -27.26 4.07 -41.76
N HIS A 21 -27.16 3.21 -42.79
CA HIS A 21 -28.25 2.35 -43.25
C HIS A 21 -27.88 0.87 -43.03
N GLY A 22 -28.68 0.15 -42.23
CA GLY A 22 -28.49 -1.29 -41.99
C GLY A 22 -29.54 -1.94 -41.08
N VAL A 23 -30.70 -2.26 -41.67
CA VAL A 23 -31.64 -3.41 -41.48
C VAL A 23 -31.92 -4.01 -40.07
N PRO A 24 -33.21 -4.24 -39.70
CA PRO A 24 -33.61 -4.87 -38.42
C PRO A 24 -33.74 -6.40 -38.49
N GLY A 25 -33.49 -7.07 -37.36
CA GLY A 25 -33.62 -8.52 -37.20
C GLY A 25 -35.03 -9.02 -36.89
N ARG A 26 -35.28 -10.29 -37.25
CA ARG A 26 -36.33 -11.19 -36.70
C ARG A 26 -35.94 -12.65 -36.94
N GLY A 27 -36.29 -13.52 -35.99
CA GLY A 27 -36.42 -14.97 -36.21
C GLY A 27 -35.46 -15.84 -35.39
N ARG A 28 -35.82 -16.12 -34.12
CA ARG A 28 -35.30 -17.28 -33.38
C ARG A 28 -36.32 -18.41 -33.52
N ASP A 29 -35.94 -19.47 -34.23
CA ASP A 29 -36.65 -20.74 -34.20
C ASP A 29 -36.04 -21.68 -33.16
N ALA A 30 -36.94 -22.30 -32.42
CA ALA A 30 -36.70 -23.30 -31.40
C ALA A 30 -36.42 -24.67 -32.02
N VAL A 31 -35.48 -25.43 -31.46
CA VAL A 31 -35.58 -26.90 -31.43
C VAL A 31 -35.06 -27.42 -30.08
N HIS A 32 -35.88 -28.27 -29.49
CA HIS A 32 -35.76 -28.90 -28.18
C HIS A 32 -35.26 -30.35 -28.34
N HIS A 33 -34.84 -30.94 -27.21
CA HIS A 33 -34.53 -32.35 -26.93
C HIS A 33 -33.12 -32.81 -27.35
N GLY A 34 -32.26 -33.34 -26.48
CA GLY A 34 -32.43 -33.88 -25.13
C GLY A 34 -31.78 -35.25 -25.10
N HIS A 35 -30.70 -35.45 -24.34
CA HIS A 35 -30.14 -36.78 -24.04
C HIS A 35 -29.78 -36.88 -22.56
N ALA A 36 -30.24 -37.98 -21.97
CA ALA A 36 -30.33 -38.24 -20.54
C ALA A 36 -28.97 -38.64 -19.93
N HIS A 37 -28.71 -38.12 -18.73
CA HIS A 37 -27.62 -38.59 -17.86
C HIS A 37 -28.11 -39.67 -16.90
N SER A 38 -27.42 -40.81 -16.94
CA SER A 38 -27.58 -41.99 -16.09
C SER A 38 -27.09 -41.71 -14.66
N ARG A 39 -27.88 -42.10 -13.67
CA ARG A 39 -27.55 -42.09 -12.22
C ARG A 39 -26.60 -43.23 -11.85
N PRO A 40 -25.85 -43.13 -10.74
CA PRO A 40 -25.49 -44.28 -9.92
C PRO A 40 -26.22 -44.30 -8.56
N SER A 41 -26.73 -45.47 -8.20
CA SER A 41 -27.27 -45.88 -6.90
C SER A 41 -26.12 -46.20 -5.92
N SER A 42 -26.07 -45.60 -4.73
CA SER A 42 -26.60 -46.06 -3.44
C SER A 42 -25.77 -47.13 -2.69
N ARG A 43 -25.38 -46.75 -1.45
CA ARG A 43 -25.18 -47.54 -0.21
C ARG A 43 -24.01 -48.54 -0.18
N ASP A 44 -23.15 -48.46 0.83
CA ASP A 44 -23.48 -49.08 2.12
C ASP A 44 -22.62 -48.60 3.30
N ARG A 45 -23.25 -48.57 4.48
CA ARG A 45 -22.68 -48.20 5.78
C ARG A 45 -22.29 -49.48 6.52
N THR A 46 -21.14 -49.51 7.18
CA THR A 46 -20.87 -50.50 8.24
C THR A 46 -20.49 -49.80 9.54
N CYS A 47 -21.37 -49.99 10.52
CA CYS A 47 -21.27 -49.60 11.91
C CYS A 47 -20.70 -50.80 12.69
N VAL A 48 -19.65 -50.62 13.48
CA VAL A 48 -19.14 -51.66 14.39
C VAL A 48 -19.23 -51.18 15.84
N ARG A 49 -19.89 -52.02 16.64
CA ARG A 49 -20.29 -51.86 18.04
C ARG A 49 -19.11 -51.92 19.01
N ILE A 50 -19.22 -51.09 20.05
CA ILE A 50 -18.45 -51.13 21.31
C ILE A 50 -19.05 -52.21 22.25
N ARG A 51 -18.20 -52.93 22.99
CA ARG A 51 -18.57 -53.73 24.18
C ARG A 51 -18.01 -53.09 25.46
N PRO A 52 -18.73 -53.12 26.60
CA PRO A 52 -18.28 -52.56 27.87
C PRO A 52 -17.58 -53.60 28.75
N SER A 53 -16.69 -53.15 29.63
CA SER A 53 -16.26 -53.90 30.81
C SER A 53 -16.35 -53.02 32.06
N VAL A 54 -16.79 -53.64 33.16
CA VAL A 54 -17.20 -53.00 34.43
C VAL A 54 -16.30 -53.49 35.57
N GLY A 55 -15.98 -52.58 36.50
CA GLY A 55 -15.50 -52.86 37.87
C GLY A 55 -14.09 -52.30 38.16
N ARG A 56 -13.76 -51.66 39.28
CA ARG A 56 -14.40 -51.40 40.58
C ARG A 56 -13.59 -50.27 41.30
N PRO A 57 -13.94 -49.80 42.52
CA PRO A 57 -13.90 -48.39 42.93
C PRO A 57 -12.64 -47.99 43.72
N HIS A 58 -12.34 -46.68 43.80
CA HIS A 58 -12.16 -45.97 45.08
C HIS A 58 -11.61 -44.54 44.95
N ARG A 59 -12.03 -43.71 45.92
CA ARG A 59 -11.40 -42.52 46.51
C ARG A 59 -11.72 -41.16 45.86
N HIS A 60 -12.63 -40.46 46.55
CA HIS A 60 -12.74 -39.02 46.57
C HIS A 60 -11.36 -38.36 46.70
N ARG A 61 -10.96 -37.62 45.67
CA ARG A 61 -9.94 -36.58 45.77
C ARG A 61 -10.57 -35.25 45.41
N HIS A 62 -10.46 -34.32 46.34
CA HIS A 62 -10.85 -32.92 46.19
C HIS A 62 -10.35 -32.35 44.86
N ARG A 63 -11.28 -32.04 43.95
CA ARG A 63 -10.98 -31.17 42.80
C ARG A 63 -10.83 -29.76 43.34
N ARG A 64 -9.58 -29.31 43.51
CA ARG A 64 -9.26 -27.88 43.55
C ARG A 64 -9.91 -27.21 42.35
N ALA A 65 -10.71 -26.18 42.59
CA ALA A 65 -11.26 -25.33 41.56
C ALA A 65 -10.10 -24.75 40.74
N LEU A 66 -9.95 -25.22 39.50
CA LEU A 66 -9.14 -24.55 38.50
C LEU A 66 -9.88 -23.24 38.20
N ALA A 67 -9.46 -22.17 38.87
CA ALA A 67 -9.81 -20.81 38.50
C ALA A 67 -9.53 -20.68 36.99
N ARG A 68 -10.59 -20.59 36.19
CA ARG A 68 -10.49 -20.31 34.75
C ARG A 68 -9.81 -18.96 34.63
N ARG A 69 -8.49 -18.97 34.40
CA ARG A 69 -7.76 -17.79 33.97
C ARG A 69 -8.43 -17.34 32.68
N ARG A 70 -9.08 -16.17 32.71
CA ARG A 70 -9.46 -15.44 31.50
C ARG A 70 -8.22 -15.41 30.60
N PRO A 71 -8.33 -15.77 29.31
CA PRO A 71 -7.18 -15.63 28.42
C PRO A 71 -6.73 -14.18 28.51
N ARG A 72 -5.47 -13.97 28.90
CA ARG A 72 -4.85 -12.65 28.79
C ARG A 72 -4.98 -12.28 27.32
N CYS A 73 -5.61 -11.14 27.04
CA CYS A 73 -5.57 -10.53 25.72
C CYS A 73 -4.10 -10.55 25.30
N ALA A 74 -3.75 -11.37 24.32
CA ALA A 74 -2.39 -11.40 23.80
C ALA A 74 -2.13 -9.97 23.32
N ARG A 75 -1.16 -9.29 23.93
CA ARG A 75 -0.62 -8.07 23.34
C ARG A 75 -0.16 -8.49 21.94
N ILE A 76 -0.92 -8.12 20.92
CA ILE A 76 -0.48 -8.19 19.54
C ILE A 76 0.71 -7.25 19.52
N GLY A 77 1.92 -7.80 19.48
CA GLY A 77 3.14 -7.01 19.37
C GLY A 77 3.07 -6.11 18.13
N PRO A 78 3.81 -4.99 18.11
CA PRO A 78 3.88 -4.12 16.95
C PRO A 78 4.18 -4.96 15.71
N VAL A 79 3.51 -4.65 14.60
CA VAL A 79 3.89 -5.23 13.31
C VAL A 79 5.26 -4.66 12.99
N ASP A 80 6.27 -5.53 12.96
CA ASP A 80 7.67 -5.14 12.80
C ASP A 80 7.89 -4.48 11.42
N ALA A 81 7.76 -3.17 11.31
CA ALA A 81 8.26 -2.44 10.14
C ALA A 81 9.77 -2.68 9.94
N GLU A 82 10.51 -2.95 11.03
CA GLU A 82 11.90 -3.43 11.02
C GLU A 82 12.07 -4.77 10.30
N ARG A 83 11.06 -5.65 10.35
CA ARG A 83 11.08 -6.92 9.62
C ARG A 83 10.91 -6.72 8.11
N VAL A 84 10.22 -5.66 7.69
CA VAL A 84 9.91 -5.43 6.27
C VAL A 84 11.04 -4.66 5.59
N LEU A 85 11.57 -3.59 6.19
CA LEU A 85 12.60 -2.75 5.56
C LEU A 85 13.99 -2.80 6.22
N GLY A 86 14.20 -3.74 7.15
CA GLY A 86 15.46 -3.92 7.87
C GLY A 86 15.73 -2.82 8.90
N ASP A 87 16.83 -2.96 9.65
CA ASP A 87 17.40 -1.92 10.50
C ASP A 87 18.35 -1.01 9.68
N GLY A 88 18.46 0.26 10.08
CA GLY A 88 19.38 1.20 9.43
C GLY A 88 18.93 1.73 8.06
N ARG A 89 19.91 1.98 7.18
CA ARG A 89 19.71 2.67 5.89
C ARG A 89 19.08 1.74 4.85
N ALA A 90 17.95 2.16 4.30
CA ALA A 90 17.32 1.51 3.14
C ALA A 90 17.05 2.54 2.02
N ASP A 91 17.59 2.29 0.84
CA ASP A 91 17.36 3.08 -0.37
C ASP A 91 16.26 2.40 -1.20
N GLY A 92 15.13 3.09 -1.37
CA GLY A 92 14.01 2.61 -2.17
C GLY A 92 13.83 3.39 -3.47
N VAL A 93 12.96 2.88 -4.34
CA VAL A 93 12.57 3.55 -5.59
C VAL A 93 11.06 3.80 -5.60
N TRP A 94 10.68 5.03 -5.94
CA TRP A 94 9.29 5.46 -6.06
C TRP A 94 8.81 5.30 -7.50
N CYS A 95 7.91 4.36 -7.76
CA CYS A 95 7.42 4.05 -9.09
C CYS A 95 6.14 4.85 -9.39
N ARG A 96 6.13 5.58 -10.50
CA ARG A 96 5.01 6.42 -10.93
C ARG A 96 4.46 6.05 -12.31
N LEU A 97 5.17 5.26 -13.11
CA LEU A 97 4.81 5.00 -14.51
C LEU A 97 3.66 4.02 -14.71
N GLY A 98 3.26 3.27 -13.67
CA GLY A 98 2.19 2.28 -13.79
C GLY A 98 2.55 1.06 -14.64
N GLU A 99 3.83 0.86 -14.96
CA GLU A 99 4.28 -0.19 -15.88
C GLU A 99 4.95 -1.37 -15.12
N PRO A 100 4.32 -2.56 -15.09
CA PRO A 100 4.79 -3.70 -14.30
C PRO A 100 6.19 -4.22 -14.65
N LEU A 101 6.55 -4.28 -15.93
CA LEU A 101 7.83 -4.86 -16.37
C LEU A 101 9.01 -3.96 -16.05
N THR A 102 8.80 -2.66 -16.03
CA THR A 102 9.73 -1.60 -15.65
C THR A 102 10.05 -1.74 -14.18
N VAL A 103 9.01 -1.87 -13.34
CA VAL A 103 9.19 -2.15 -11.90
C VAL A 103 9.95 -3.47 -11.69
N ALA A 104 9.65 -4.52 -12.46
CA ALA A 104 10.37 -5.78 -12.37
C ALA A 104 11.84 -5.66 -12.81
N GLN A 105 12.18 -4.82 -13.80
CA GLN A 105 13.58 -4.53 -14.14
C GLN A 105 14.29 -3.75 -13.03
N ILE A 106 13.62 -2.74 -12.46
CA ILE A 106 14.17 -1.96 -11.34
C ILE A 106 14.43 -2.87 -10.14
N ALA A 107 13.52 -3.80 -9.83
CA ALA A 107 13.68 -4.77 -8.74
C ALA A 107 14.96 -5.62 -8.88
N ARG A 108 15.33 -5.99 -10.12
CA ARG A 108 16.58 -6.72 -10.40
C ARG A 108 17.84 -5.89 -10.17
N GLY A 109 17.71 -4.56 -10.10
CA GLY A 109 18.77 -3.64 -9.72
C GLY A 109 19.06 -3.62 -8.22
N GLY A 110 18.29 -4.35 -7.40
CA GLY A 110 18.52 -4.51 -5.96
C GLY A 110 18.19 -3.29 -5.08
N PRO A 111 17.11 -2.52 -5.32
CA PRO A 111 16.66 -1.54 -4.34
C PRO A 111 16.24 -2.25 -3.06
N ALA A 112 16.40 -1.60 -1.90
CA ALA A 112 16.00 -2.18 -0.63
C ALA A 112 14.46 -2.32 -0.51
N TRP A 113 13.72 -1.50 -1.25
CA TRP A 113 12.26 -1.56 -1.36
C TRP A 113 11.75 -0.77 -2.56
N LEU A 114 10.49 -1.01 -2.92
CA LEU A 114 9.78 -0.31 -3.99
C LEU A 114 8.54 0.36 -3.42
N CYS A 115 8.12 1.50 -3.97
CA CYS A 115 6.79 2.06 -3.73
C CYS A 115 6.01 2.17 -5.03
N LEU A 116 4.80 1.62 -5.07
CA LEU A 116 3.84 1.84 -6.15
C LEU A 116 2.95 3.02 -5.76
N ASP A 117 2.98 4.08 -6.55
CA ASP A 117 2.28 5.32 -6.25
C ASP A 117 0.88 5.35 -6.89
N ALA A 118 -0.15 5.02 -6.09
CA ALA A 118 -1.54 5.04 -6.53
C ALA A 118 -2.26 6.36 -6.24
N GLN A 119 -1.57 7.38 -5.70
CA GLN A 119 -2.15 8.70 -5.44
C GLN A 119 -1.82 9.68 -6.56
N HIS A 120 -0.55 9.73 -6.97
CA HIS A 120 -0.07 10.66 -8.00
C HIS A 120 0.65 9.96 -9.16
N GLY A 121 0.89 8.66 -9.07
CA GLY A 121 1.38 7.84 -10.16
C GLY A 121 0.24 7.18 -10.95
N ALA A 122 0.61 6.48 -12.02
CA ALA A 122 -0.31 5.74 -12.89
C ALA A 122 -0.62 4.32 -12.38
N PHE A 123 -0.49 4.06 -11.07
CA PHE A 123 -0.83 2.77 -10.47
C PHE A 123 -2.29 2.75 -10.01
N ASP A 124 -3.18 2.25 -10.86
CA ASP A 124 -4.51 1.81 -10.44
C ASP A 124 -4.48 0.38 -9.87
N ASP A 125 -5.64 -0.13 -9.44
CA ASP A 125 -5.76 -1.49 -8.88
C ASP A 125 -5.23 -2.57 -9.84
N ALA A 126 -5.47 -2.42 -11.14
CA ALA A 126 -5.03 -3.41 -12.14
C ALA A 126 -3.51 -3.37 -12.33
N ALA A 127 -2.92 -2.18 -12.38
CA ALA A 127 -1.47 -1.99 -12.49
C ALA A 127 -0.74 -2.49 -11.23
N VAL A 128 -1.27 -2.23 -10.03
CA VAL A 128 -0.72 -2.78 -8.78
C VAL A 128 -0.73 -4.31 -8.83
N LEU A 129 -1.87 -4.93 -9.18
CA LEU A 129 -2.00 -6.38 -9.28
C LEU A 129 -1.03 -6.99 -10.30
N ALA A 130 -0.96 -6.40 -11.50
CA ALA A 130 -0.06 -6.83 -12.55
C ALA A 130 1.41 -6.71 -12.15
N THR A 131 1.75 -5.66 -11.39
CA THR A 131 3.11 -5.44 -10.86
C THR A 131 3.47 -6.49 -9.81
N MET A 132 2.57 -6.81 -8.88
CA MET A 132 2.79 -7.87 -7.90
C MET A 132 3.03 -9.22 -8.58
N ARG A 133 2.27 -9.54 -9.63
CA ARG A 133 2.49 -10.73 -10.47
C ARG A 133 3.85 -10.71 -11.17
N ALA A 134 4.26 -9.58 -11.74
CA ALA A 134 5.57 -9.48 -12.40
C ALA A 134 6.72 -9.67 -11.39
N LEU A 135 6.60 -9.06 -10.22
CA LEU A 135 7.56 -9.17 -9.12
C LEU A 135 7.67 -10.58 -8.53
N ALA A 136 6.61 -11.40 -8.61
CA ALA A 136 6.66 -12.80 -8.21
C ALA A 136 7.65 -13.64 -9.04
N THR A 137 8.09 -13.14 -10.21
CA THR A 137 9.11 -13.80 -11.05
C THR A 137 10.55 -13.38 -10.72
N VAL A 138 10.73 -12.42 -9.79
CA VAL A 138 12.04 -11.93 -9.36
C VAL A 138 12.53 -12.78 -8.18
N SER A 139 13.69 -13.41 -8.33
CA SER A 139 14.23 -14.37 -7.34
C SER A 139 14.41 -13.77 -5.94
N GLU A 140 14.89 -12.52 -5.88
CA GLU A 140 15.04 -11.74 -4.64
C GLU A 140 14.11 -10.53 -4.70
N ARG A 141 12.78 -10.79 -4.61
CA ARG A 141 11.77 -9.72 -4.62
C ARG A 141 11.98 -8.78 -3.42
N PRO A 142 12.22 -7.48 -3.63
CA PRO A 142 12.26 -6.53 -2.53
C PRO A 142 10.85 -6.29 -1.95
N PRO A 143 10.75 -5.86 -0.69
CA PRO A 143 9.50 -5.39 -0.09
C PRO A 143 8.82 -4.33 -0.96
N VAL A 144 7.49 -4.43 -1.09
CA VAL A 144 6.68 -3.53 -1.91
C VAL A 144 5.74 -2.72 -1.02
N ALA A 145 5.95 -1.42 -1.01
CA ALA A 145 5.02 -0.45 -0.49
C ALA A 145 4.00 -0.04 -1.57
N VAL A 146 2.77 0.24 -1.16
CA VAL A 146 1.77 0.91 -2.00
C VAL A 146 1.30 2.16 -1.28
N ARG A 147 1.53 3.34 -1.89
CA ARG A 147 0.88 4.58 -1.45
C ARG A 147 -0.52 4.59 -2.04
N VAL A 148 -1.53 4.44 -1.18
CA VAL A 148 -2.94 4.46 -1.61
C VAL A 148 -3.40 5.88 -1.93
N ALA A 149 -4.45 6.03 -2.74
CA ALA A 149 -4.96 7.34 -3.14
C ALA A 149 -5.55 8.19 -1.98
N GLY A 150 -5.82 7.58 -0.83
CA GLY A 150 -6.34 8.25 0.36
C GLY A 150 -6.73 7.28 1.47
N LEU A 151 -7.14 7.84 2.61
CA LEU A 151 -7.68 7.07 3.73
C LEU A 151 -9.05 6.46 3.37
N SER A 152 -9.05 5.18 3.02
CA SER A 152 -10.25 4.48 2.59
C SER A 152 -10.10 2.98 2.78
N ASP A 153 -11.09 2.34 3.43
CA ASP A 153 -11.17 0.89 3.61
C ASP A 153 -10.95 0.09 2.31
N PRO A 154 -11.67 0.34 1.20
CA PRO A 154 -11.43 -0.39 -0.04
C PRO A 154 -10.04 -0.15 -0.62
N LEU A 155 -9.50 1.07 -0.59
CA LEU A 155 -8.18 1.36 -1.17
C LEU A 155 -7.08 0.63 -0.40
N ILE A 156 -7.11 0.71 0.93
CA ILE A 156 -6.16 0.02 1.81
C ILE A 156 -6.32 -1.50 1.65
N GLY A 157 -7.55 -2.01 1.67
CA GLY A 157 -7.84 -3.42 1.50
C GLY A 157 -7.34 -3.97 0.16
N ARG A 158 -7.58 -3.27 -0.95
CA ARG A 158 -7.14 -3.68 -2.29
C ARG A 158 -5.63 -3.74 -2.43
N ALA A 159 -4.89 -2.74 -1.92
CA ALA A 159 -3.44 -2.78 -1.91
C ALA A 159 -2.90 -4.02 -1.16
N LEU A 160 -3.47 -4.30 0.01
CA LEU A 160 -3.07 -5.44 0.82
C LEU A 160 -3.49 -6.79 0.24
N ASP A 161 -4.63 -6.83 -0.44
CA ASP A 161 -5.12 -8.03 -1.11
C ASP A 161 -4.27 -8.36 -2.34
N ALA A 162 -3.75 -7.35 -3.03
CA ALA A 162 -2.77 -7.53 -4.11
C ALA A 162 -1.41 -8.05 -3.61
N GLY A 163 -1.13 -7.95 -2.30
CA GLY A 163 0.10 -8.46 -1.69
C GLY A 163 1.12 -7.38 -1.29
N ALA A 164 0.68 -6.15 -1.05
CA ALA A 164 1.55 -5.11 -0.49
C ALA A 164 2.12 -5.52 0.87
N ASP A 165 3.44 -5.35 1.04
CA ASP A 165 4.13 -5.58 2.31
C ASP A 165 3.98 -4.37 3.25
N VAL A 166 3.92 -3.17 2.66
CA VAL A 166 3.66 -1.89 3.34
C VAL A 166 2.51 -1.17 2.64
N VAL A 167 1.58 -0.59 3.40
CA VAL A 167 0.63 0.40 2.87
C VAL A 167 0.94 1.75 3.48
N VAL A 168 1.10 2.75 2.61
CA VAL A 168 1.33 4.13 2.99
C VAL A 168 0.05 4.92 2.76
N VAL A 169 -0.52 5.48 3.82
CA VAL A 169 -1.77 6.25 3.76
C VAL A 169 -1.45 7.74 3.82
N PRO A 170 -1.77 8.52 2.77
CA PRO A 170 -1.48 9.95 2.71
C PRO A 170 -2.46 10.78 3.57
N MET A 171 -2.12 12.05 3.80
CA MET A 171 -2.97 13.08 4.39
C MET A 171 -3.57 12.70 5.76
N ILE A 172 -2.77 12.15 6.67
CA ILE A 172 -3.22 11.83 8.03
C ILE A 172 -3.12 13.07 8.91
N GLU A 173 -4.23 13.51 9.49
CA GLU A 173 -4.30 14.77 10.24
C GLU A 173 -4.75 14.60 11.70
N SER A 174 -5.22 13.41 12.08
CA SER A 174 -5.78 13.17 13.41
C SER A 174 -5.55 11.74 13.93
N VAL A 175 -5.75 11.57 15.25
CA VAL A 175 -5.75 10.24 15.91
C VAL A 175 -6.89 9.38 15.35
N GLU A 176 -8.02 9.98 15.02
CA GLU A 176 -9.16 9.33 14.40
C GLU A 176 -8.82 8.76 13.01
N ASP A 177 -8.07 9.51 12.20
CA ASP A 177 -7.59 9.07 10.88
C ASP A 177 -6.64 7.88 11.01
N ALA A 178 -5.67 7.98 11.92
CA ALA A 178 -4.75 6.88 12.22
C ALA A 178 -5.48 5.63 12.68
N ALA A 179 -6.45 5.78 13.58
CA ALA A 179 -7.28 4.68 14.05
C ALA A 179 -8.15 4.09 12.92
N ALA A 180 -8.64 4.92 11.98
CA ALA A 180 -9.37 4.45 10.81
C ALA A 180 -8.46 3.66 9.86
N ALA A 181 -7.24 4.13 9.61
CA ALA A 181 -6.24 3.43 8.81
C ALA A 181 -5.88 2.06 9.43
N VAL A 182 -5.65 2.00 10.74
CA VAL A 182 -5.41 0.74 11.47
C VAL A 182 -6.61 -0.22 11.32
N ARG A 183 -7.84 0.27 11.50
CA ARG A 183 -9.03 -0.56 11.33
C ARG A 183 -9.15 -1.11 9.91
N ALA A 184 -8.79 -0.34 8.89
CA ALA A 184 -8.83 -0.77 7.49
C ALA A 184 -7.73 -1.78 7.14
N ALA A 185 -6.53 -1.63 7.71
CA ALA A 185 -5.37 -2.46 7.38
C ALA A 185 -5.37 -3.84 8.05
N HIS A 186 -6.00 -3.96 9.23
CA HIS A 186 -5.89 -5.14 10.07
C HIS A 186 -7.18 -5.95 10.17
N TYR A 187 -7.05 -7.27 10.29
CA TYR A 187 -8.15 -8.18 10.63
C TYR A 187 -8.56 -8.06 12.12
N PRO A 188 -9.74 -8.59 12.51
CA PRO A 188 -10.09 -8.69 13.92
C PRO A 188 -9.03 -9.43 14.76
N PRO A 189 -8.75 -9.00 16.01
CA PRO A 189 -9.48 -7.99 16.78
C PRO A 189 -8.96 -6.55 16.61
N LEU A 190 -7.87 -6.33 15.88
CA LEU A 190 -7.24 -5.01 15.76
C LEU A 190 -7.99 -4.10 14.76
N GLY A 191 -8.59 -4.69 13.73
CA GLY A 191 -9.36 -3.96 12.73
C GLY A 191 -10.56 -4.72 12.20
N ARG A 192 -11.02 -4.30 11.03
CA ARG A 192 -12.22 -4.75 10.34
C ARG A 192 -11.97 -5.08 8.86
N ARG A 193 -10.71 -5.27 8.47
CA ARG A 193 -10.33 -5.63 7.09
C ARG A 193 -11.14 -6.83 6.62
N SER A 194 -11.69 -6.75 5.40
CA SER A 194 -12.35 -7.88 4.76
C SER A 194 -11.35 -8.89 4.20
N TRP A 195 -11.74 -10.15 4.10
CA TRP A 195 -10.91 -11.20 3.53
C TRP A 195 -11.03 -11.21 2.00
N GLY A 196 -9.94 -10.98 1.29
CA GLY A 196 -9.92 -11.05 -0.17
C GLY A 196 -8.53 -11.10 -0.81
N PRO A 197 -7.54 -11.83 -0.27
CA PRO A 197 -6.21 -11.90 -0.88
C PRO A 197 -6.30 -12.42 -2.31
N MET A 198 -5.51 -11.83 -3.22
CA MET A 198 -5.55 -12.07 -4.67
C MET A 198 -4.30 -12.78 -5.21
N THR A 199 -3.39 -13.20 -4.34
CA THR A 199 -2.13 -13.85 -4.76
C THR A 199 -2.36 -15.19 -5.46
N ASP A 200 -3.51 -15.83 -5.18
CA ASP A 200 -3.94 -17.07 -5.83
C ASP A 200 -4.23 -16.88 -7.33
N LEU A 201 -4.60 -15.67 -7.76
CA LEU A 201 -4.82 -15.34 -9.17
C LEU A 201 -3.56 -15.52 -10.05
N TRP A 202 -2.37 -15.57 -9.44
CA TRP A 202 -1.11 -15.91 -10.11
C TRP A 202 -0.38 -17.10 -9.48
N GLY A 203 -1.12 -17.96 -8.79
CA GLY A 203 -0.61 -19.25 -8.30
C GLY A 203 0.20 -19.19 -7.00
N ALA A 204 0.17 -18.06 -6.27
CA ALA A 204 0.79 -17.94 -4.96
C ALA A 204 -0.25 -18.16 -3.84
N ALA A 205 0.08 -19.02 -2.87
CA ALA A 205 -0.82 -19.30 -1.75
C ALA A 205 -1.06 -18.03 -0.92
N PRO A 206 -2.31 -17.65 -0.65
CA PRO A 206 -2.59 -16.48 0.18
C PRO A 206 -2.19 -16.75 1.64
N PRO A 207 -1.62 -15.75 2.35
CA PRO A 207 -1.35 -15.90 3.77
C PRO A 207 -2.67 -15.98 4.52
N SER A 208 -2.76 -16.80 5.59
CA SER A 208 -3.94 -16.81 6.45
C SER A 208 -4.14 -15.46 7.15
N ALA A 209 -5.36 -15.18 7.63
CA ALA A 209 -5.64 -13.93 8.36
C ALA A 209 -4.78 -13.78 9.63
N ALA A 210 -4.34 -14.90 10.21
CA ALA A 210 -3.45 -14.91 11.38
C ALA A 210 -1.97 -14.66 11.02
N GLU A 211 -1.57 -14.96 9.79
CA GLU A 211 -0.23 -14.75 9.26
C GLU A 211 -0.06 -13.37 8.64
N ALA A 212 -1.15 -12.79 8.11
CA ALA A 212 -1.16 -11.46 7.53
C ALA A 212 -0.76 -10.41 8.58
N ARG A 213 0.40 -9.80 8.40
CA ARG A 213 0.94 -8.73 9.27
C ARG A 213 1.46 -7.57 8.42
N PRO A 214 0.56 -6.79 7.80
CA PRO A 214 0.99 -5.69 6.94
C PRO A 214 1.53 -4.52 7.75
N ALA A 215 2.61 -3.91 7.27
CA ALA A 215 3.10 -2.67 7.86
C ALA A 215 2.24 -1.49 7.39
N LEU A 216 1.62 -0.79 8.32
CA LEU A 216 0.84 0.42 8.04
C LEU A 216 1.69 1.65 8.34
N TRP A 217 1.95 2.45 7.31
CA TRP A 217 2.67 3.72 7.41
C TRP A 217 1.71 4.88 7.20
N LEU A 218 1.80 5.88 8.07
CA LEU A 218 0.99 7.08 8.01
C LEU A 218 1.83 8.23 7.43
N MET A 219 1.31 8.96 6.45
CA MET A 219 2.00 10.11 5.89
C MET A 219 1.60 11.38 6.62
N ILE A 220 2.58 12.11 7.15
CA ILE A 220 2.40 13.41 7.79
C ILE A 220 2.91 14.49 6.84
N GLU A 221 1.98 15.29 6.33
CA GLU A 221 2.25 16.27 5.27
C GLU A 221 1.42 17.55 5.37
N THR A 222 0.79 17.79 6.54
CA THR A 222 0.02 19.01 6.81
C THR A 222 0.39 19.59 8.17
N GLN A 223 0.08 20.88 8.40
CA GLN A 223 0.26 21.52 9.71
C GLN A 223 -0.53 20.77 10.79
N THR A 224 -1.79 20.40 10.52
CA THR A 224 -2.64 19.67 11.47
C THR A 224 -2.03 18.32 11.85
N GLY A 225 -1.56 17.55 10.88
CA GLY A 225 -0.89 16.27 11.13
C GLY A 225 0.42 16.44 11.89
N LEU A 226 1.19 17.50 11.62
CA LEU A 226 2.41 17.82 12.35
C LEU A 226 2.11 18.19 13.81
N ASP A 227 1.07 18.99 14.06
CA ASP A 227 0.70 19.43 15.41
C ASP A 227 0.33 18.24 16.30
N ALA A 228 -0.33 17.23 15.74
CA ALA A 228 -0.78 16.01 16.42
C ALA A 228 0.15 14.80 16.24
N VAL A 229 1.36 14.97 15.70
CA VAL A 229 2.21 13.85 15.24
C VAL A 229 2.50 12.83 16.33
N GLU A 230 2.78 13.26 17.56
CA GLU A 230 3.06 12.35 18.68
C GLU A 230 1.85 11.49 19.05
N GLU A 231 0.64 12.07 19.02
CA GLU A 231 -0.61 11.37 19.35
C GLU A 231 -1.01 10.40 18.23
N ILE A 232 -0.85 10.83 16.98
CA ILE A 232 -1.10 10.03 15.77
C ILE A 232 -0.22 8.77 15.78
N LEU A 233 1.08 8.94 16.04
CA LEU A 233 2.05 7.85 16.02
C LEU A 233 1.96 6.95 17.27
N ALA A 234 1.29 7.38 18.33
CA ALA A 234 1.02 6.53 19.49
C ALA A 234 -0.11 5.50 19.27
N VAL A 235 -0.86 5.60 18.16
CA VAL A 235 -1.99 4.69 17.88
C VAL A 235 -1.51 3.24 17.68
N PRO A 236 -2.02 2.27 18.46
CA PRO A 236 -1.64 0.86 18.30
C PRO A 236 -1.97 0.32 16.91
N GLY A 237 -0.99 -0.34 16.28
CA GLY A 237 -1.14 -0.92 14.93
C GLY A 237 -0.53 -0.07 13.81
N VAL A 238 -0.08 1.15 14.11
CA VAL A 238 0.83 1.93 13.26
C VAL A 238 2.22 1.31 13.33
N ALA A 239 2.87 1.16 12.17
CA ALA A 239 4.19 0.53 12.05
C ALA A 239 5.28 1.55 11.65
N GLY A 240 4.90 2.69 11.08
CA GLY A 240 5.84 3.71 10.65
C GLY A 240 5.18 5.03 10.29
N VAL A 241 6.02 6.04 10.12
CA VAL A 241 5.67 7.33 9.52
C VAL A 241 6.38 7.47 8.18
N PHE A 242 5.71 8.10 7.23
CA PHE A 242 6.30 8.55 5.99
C PHE A 242 6.12 10.06 5.84
N VAL A 243 7.03 10.73 5.15
CA VAL A 243 6.88 12.16 4.83
C VAL A 243 7.07 12.40 3.34
N GLY A 244 6.10 13.08 2.73
CA GLY A 244 6.24 13.77 1.47
C GLY A 244 6.72 15.20 1.75
N PRO A 245 8.03 15.51 1.60
CA PRO A 245 8.52 16.82 2.03
C PRO A 245 7.99 17.97 1.15
N PHE A 246 7.56 17.68 -0.08
CA PHE A 246 6.92 18.66 -0.96
C PHE A 246 5.55 19.08 -0.43
N ASP A 247 4.67 18.13 -0.14
CA ASP A 247 3.34 18.40 0.41
C ASP A 247 3.44 19.02 1.81
N LEU A 248 4.38 18.55 2.64
CA LEU A 248 4.65 19.17 3.95
C LEU A 248 5.10 20.63 3.80
N ALA A 249 6.01 20.94 2.87
CA ALA A 249 6.45 22.32 2.64
C ALA A 249 5.26 23.22 2.23
N ILE A 250 4.43 22.74 1.30
CA ILE A 250 3.21 23.45 0.86
C ILE A 250 2.23 23.63 2.03
N GLY A 251 1.95 22.58 2.80
CA GLY A 251 1.03 22.59 3.93
C GLY A 251 1.46 23.52 5.06
N LEU A 252 2.76 23.79 5.17
CA LEU A 252 3.33 24.73 6.15
C LEU A 252 3.54 26.14 5.59
N GLY A 253 3.28 26.37 4.30
CA GLY A 253 3.57 27.63 3.63
C GLY A 253 5.07 27.97 3.60
N ARG A 254 5.92 26.95 3.44
CA ARG A 254 7.39 27.05 3.39
C ARG A 254 7.93 26.56 2.06
N GLU A 255 9.12 27.02 1.70
CA GLU A 255 9.86 26.45 0.59
C GLU A 255 10.56 25.15 1.01
N LEU A 256 10.69 24.20 0.07
CA LEU A 256 11.32 22.92 0.35
C LEU A 256 12.78 23.04 0.84
N PRO A 257 13.64 23.92 0.29
CA PRO A 257 14.99 24.11 0.82
C PRO A 257 15.01 24.54 2.29
N ASP A 258 14.08 25.41 2.71
CA ASP A 258 13.99 25.87 4.10
C ASP A 258 13.57 24.72 5.04
N LEU A 259 12.64 23.87 4.57
CA LEU A 259 12.23 22.68 5.31
C LEU A 259 13.40 21.69 5.49
N LEU A 260 14.23 21.49 4.46
CA LEU A 260 15.38 20.59 4.48
C LEU A 260 16.60 21.15 5.23
N ALA A 261 16.67 22.48 5.40
CA ALA A 261 17.71 23.17 6.15
C ALA A 261 17.43 23.23 7.67
N ALA A 262 16.44 22.49 8.16
CA ALA A 262 16.07 22.37 9.57
C ALA A 262 17.30 22.11 10.46
N ASP A 263 17.41 22.89 11.54
CA ASP A 263 18.54 22.89 12.47
C ASP A 263 18.14 22.61 13.93
N GLY A 264 16.84 22.67 14.23
CA GLY A 264 16.28 22.50 15.57
C GLY A 264 15.46 21.21 15.74
N PRO A 265 15.36 20.67 16.96
CA PRO A 265 14.53 19.49 17.23
C PRO A 265 13.02 19.74 17.06
N GLU A 266 12.59 21.00 17.17
CA GLU A 266 11.20 21.43 16.99
C GLU A 266 10.85 21.74 15.53
N ASP A 267 11.84 21.74 14.63
CA ASP A 267 11.57 21.90 13.21
C ASP A 267 10.76 20.70 12.69
N PRO A 268 9.91 20.90 11.65
CA PRO A 268 8.92 19.92 11.24
C PRO A 268 9.49 18.51 10.98
N LEU A 269 10.57 18.42 10.20
CA LEU A 269 11.18 17.14 9.83
C LEU A 269 11.85 16.44 11.03
N PRO A 270 12.74 17.09 11.81
CA PRO A 270 13.28 16.53 13.05
C PRO A 270 12.21 16.12 14.06
N ARG A 271 11.15 16.91 14.24
CA ARG A 271 10.05 16.60 15.15
C ARG A 271 9.32 15.32 14.74
N ILE A 272 8.96 15.17 13.47
CA ILE A 272 8.32 13.94 12.96
C ILE A 272 9.24 12.72 13.17
N ALA A 273 10.52 12.84 12.84
CA ALA A 273 11.49 11.77 13.04
C ALA A 273 11.67 11.40 14.53
N ALA A 274 11.65 12.40 15.42
CA ALA A 274 11.73 12.20 16.86
C ALA A 274 10.46 11.51 17.41
N ALA A 275 9.28 11.93 16.98
CA ALA A 275 8.02 11.31 17.35
C ALA A 275 7.98 9.82 16.96
N ALA A 276 8.38 9.49 15.73
CA ALA A 276 8.48 8.11 15.27
C ALA A 276 9.46 7.29 16.11
N ARG A 277 10.67 7.81 16.35
CA ARG A 277 11.69 7.14 17.18
C ARG A 277 11.20 6.91 18.61
N ASN A 278 10.54 7.90 19.22
CA ASN A 278 10.01 7.80 20.59
C ASN A 278 8.88 6.76 20.70
N ALA A 279 8.10 6.59 19.62
CA ALA A 279 7.07 5.55 19.53
C ALA A 279 7.63 4.16 19.14
N GLY A 280 8.94 4.04 18.88
CA GLY A 280 9.56 2.79 18.41
C GLY A 280 9.16 2.42 16.98
N LEU A 281 8.86 3.42 16.15
CA LEU A 281 8.40 3.27 14.77
C LEU A 281 9.48 3.60 13.76
N VAL A 282 9.33 3.07 12.55
CA VAL A 282 10.20 3.40 11.42
C VAL A 282 9.82 4.75 10.82
N ALA A 283 10.81 5.58 10.50
CA ALA A 283 10.63 6.81 9.74
C ALA A 283 11.16 6.66 8.30
N GLY A 284 10.34 7.04 7.33
CA GLY A 284 10.72 7.12 5.92
C GLY A 284 10.32 8.43 5.25
N ALA A 285 10.93 8.73 4.11
CA ALA A 285 10.66 9.95 3.36
C ALA A 285 10.86 9.77 1.85
N TYR A 286 10.15 10.57 1.07
CA TYR A 286 10.39 10.70 -0.35
C TYR A 286 11.51 11.71 -0.61
N ALA A 287 12.59 11.29 -1.27
CA ALA A 287 13.66 12.18 -1.71
C ALA A 287 13.64 12.42 -3.21
N GLY A 288 13.48 11.40 -4.05
CA GLY A 288 13.52 11.52 -5.51
C GLY A 288 14.92 11.71 -6.12
N ASP A 289 15.91 12.10 -5.32
CA ASP A 289 17.33 12.16 -5.70
C ASP A 289 18.25 11.88 -4.48
N GLN A 290 19.55 11.70 -4.75
CA GLN A 290 20.53 11.33 -3.73
C GLN A 290 20.96 12.47 -2.81
N GLU A 291 20.87 13.72 -3.26
CA GLU A 291 21.27 14.87 -2.44
C GLU A 291 20.21 15.13 -1.37
N ARG A 292 18.94 15.21 -1.77
CA ARG A 292 17.81 15.29 -0.85
C ARG A 292 17.78 14.09 0.07
N ALA A 293 18.14 12.90 -0.41
CA ALA A 293 18.23 11.72 0.44
C ALA A 293 19.28 11.85 1.54
N ARG A 294 20.44 12.47 1.28
CA ARG A 294 21.44 12.75 2.31
C ARG A 294 20.90 13.71 3.37
N GLN A 295 20.24 14.79 2.95
CA GLN A 295 19.65 15.77 3.85
C GLN A 295 18.58 15.12 4.75
N LEU A 296 17.61 14.40 4.17
CA LEU A 296 16.56 13.71 4.93
C LEU A 296 17.12 12.67 5.91
N ARG A 297 18.20 11.97 5.54
CA ARG A 297 18.89 11.04 6.45
C ARG A 297 19.49 11.75 7.65
N ALA A 298 20.12 12.90 7.45
CA ALA A 298 20.65 13.72 8.54
C ALA A 298 19.55 14.20 9.49
N LEU A 299 18.34 14.42 8.96
CA LEU A 299 17.15 14.80 9.73
C LEU A 299 16.41 13.62 10.39
N GLY A 300 16.94 12.39 10.29
CA GLY A 300 16.42 11.22 11.00
C GLY A 300 15.50 10.32 10.19
N PHE A 301 15.51 10.41 8.86
CA PHE A 301 14.75 9.51 7.96
C PHE A 301 15.67 8.49 7.28
N PRO A 302 15.85 7.28 7.85
CA PRO A 302 16.75 6.27 7.30
C PRO A 302 16.16 5.43 6.15
N ARG A 303 14.84 5.46 5.90
CA ARG A 303 14.20 4.72 4.80
C ARG A 303 13.76 5.73 3.74
N VAL A 304 14.54 5.87 2.67
CA VAL A 304 14.34 6.98 1.72
C VAL A 304 14.09 6.45 0.33
N ALA A 305 13.08 6.97 -0.35
CA ALA A 305 12.92 6.75 -1.79
C ALA A 305 13.86 7.71 -2.53
N VAL A 306 15.01 7.21 -2.97
CA VAL A 306 16.15 8.01 -3.47
C VAL A 306 16.09 8.28 -4.96
N ALA A 307 15.15 7.65 -5.67
CA ALA A 307 14.95 7.80 -7.09
C ALA A 307 13.48 7.52 -7.45
N THR A 308 13.09 7.93 -8.65
CA THR A 308 11.87 7.49 -9.32
C THR A 308 12.19 6.59 -10.50
N ASP A 309 11.27 5.72 -10.90
CA ASP A 309 11.38 4.94 -12.15
C ASP A 309 11.68 5.82 -13.37
N GLN A 310 11.01 6.97 -13.48
CA GLN A 310 11.26 7.99 -14.51
C GLN A 310 12.70 8.52 -14.46
N SER A 311 13.19 8.87 -13.27
CA SER A 311 14.56 9.38 -13.12
C SER A 311 15.61 8.32 -13.48
N LEU A 312 15.37 7.05 -13.16
CA LEU A 312 16.29 5.97 -13.50
C LEU A 312 16.38 5.76 -15.02
N ILE A 313 15.25 5.82 -15.73
CA ILE A 313 15.22 5.74 -17.19
C ILE A 313 15.97 6.92 -17.81
N ALA A 314 15.72 8.14 -17.33
CA ALA A 314 16.39 9.34 -17.82
C ALA A 314 17.91 9.28 -17.59
N LEU A 315 18.34 8.93 -16.37
CA LEU A 315 19.76 8.78 -16.02
C LEU A 315 20.45 7.70 -16.87
N GLY A 316 19.82 6.53 -17.02
CA GLY A 316 20.36 5.44 -17.84
C GLY A 316 20.46 5.82 -19.32
N THR A 317 19.46 6.54 -19.85
CA THR A 317 19.47 7.04 -21.23
C THR A 317 20.60 8.05 -21.45
N ALA A 318 20.72 9.03 -20.54
CA ALA A 318 21.76 10.06 -20.61
C ALA A 318 23.17 9.44 -20.56
N ALA A 319 23.39 8.51 -19.63
CA ALA A 319 24.66 7.78 -19.50
C ALA A 319 24.99 6.96 -20.77
N ALA A 320 24.02 6.25 -21.35
CA ALA A 320 24.22 5.45 -22.55
C ALA A 320 24.55 6.30 -23.80
N LEU A 321 24.01 7.52 -23.88
CA LEU A 321 24.27 8.45 -24.97
C LEU A 321 25.53 9.31 -24.74
N GLY A 322 26.27 9.08 -23.65
CA GLY A 322 27.47 9.86 -23.31
C GLY A 322 27.15 11.29 -22.84
N ALA A 323 25.88 11.60 -22.59
CA ALA A 323 25.44 12.83 -21.94
C ALA A 323 25.55 12.65 -20.43
N VAL A 324 26.75 12.49 -19.90
CA VAL A 324 26.95 12.68 -18.46
C VAL A 324 26.85 14.18 -18.23
N ALA A 325 25.75 14.62 -17.62
CA ALA A 325 25.64 15.97 -17.13
C ALA A 325 26.74 16.19 -16.08
N ASP A 326 27.65 17.11 -16.37
CA ASP A 326 28.41 17.81 -15.34
C ASP A 326 27.38 18.29 -14.29
N GLY A 327 27.55 17.88 -13.04
CA GLY A 327 26.53 17.99 -12.00
C GLY A 327 26.10 19.41 -11.66
N SER A 328 25.14 19.96 -12.41
CA SER A 328 24.53 21.27 -12.15
C SER A 328 23.16 21.41 -12.82
N GLY A 329 22.10 21.54 -12.02
CA GLY A 329 20.76 22.05 -12.40
C GLY A 329 19.80 21.00 -12.98
N CYS A 330 18.53 20.90 -12.59
CA CYS A 330 17.60 21.90 -12.03
C CYS A 330 16.75 21.36 -10.88
#